data_AF-C5KXI0-F1
#
_entry.id   AF-C5KXI0-F1
#
_cell.length_a   1.000
_cell.length_b   1.000
_cell.length_c   1.000
_cell.angle_alpha   90.00
_cell.angle_beta   90.00
_cell.angle_gamma   90.00
#
_symmetry.space_group_name_H-M   'P 1'
#
loop_
_entity.id
_entity.type
_entity.pdbx_description
1 polymer ?
#
loop_
_entity_poly.entity_id
_entity_poly.type
_entity_poly.pdbx_seq_one_letter_code
_entity_poly.pdbx_strand_id
1 'polypeptide(L)'
;MSDPPPHPDVCVATLVMGDVSYIAGAMVMAHSVRRHCSKSAVPFHLVCIVDRSMADVEALRCVFDNVVQVDPILAEPMGKRWKRYGGHYDSWIDSCLTKLHVFNLYKLGYQKVVFVDADVLVVDDLFARVLTAPAPSGICSDEANKLDGKEGRLRALKTGDKVPAASLRRALALSYGMRGCLMVLPTGAKHFRKCLDRVAEKESQKDGYVGRCGDPKCNAGPDEWLFSLHFQDKWRHLEEAFCCRYWHAQTRGITPLAIHFVTDKPWSRKSDKQWPDFDIWLEYARGCLSSIQAGDRASKLGRRLLNDAVVICEERRRRLVPELREARVGSSGLAVKGTSRVQDDDVEAWFRKRIDSSSHTASVETSCSRESIRATKSDPARKKQNRRRRASRRRTDGSLDKL
;
A
#
# COMPACT_ATOMS: atom_id res chain seq x y z
N MET A 1 -11.17 43.89 -14.25
CA MET A 1 -10.82 42.45 -14.32
C MET A 1 -10.61 42.00 -12.90
N SER A 2 -11.16 40.86 -12.48
CA SER A 2 -10.83 40.27 -11.18
C SER A 2 -9.44 39.64 -11.25
N ASP A 3 -8.66 39.76 -10.18
CA ASP A 3 -7.38 39.07 -10.08
C ASP A 3 -7.56 37.54 -10.24
N PRO A 4 -6.58 36.82 -10.82
CA PRO A 4 -6.63 35.37 -10.86
C PRO A 4 -6.67 34.81 -9.42
N PRO A 5 -7.39 33.69 -9.19
CA PRO A 5 -7.46 33.09 -7.87
C PRO A 5 -6.05 32.71 -7.37
N PRO A 6 -5.76 32.86 -6.07
CA PRO A 6 -4.44 32.59 -5.52
C PRO A 6 -4.03 31.13 -5.76
N HIS A 7 -2.75 30.92 -6.06
CA HIS A 7 -2.20 29.58 -6.26
C HIS A 7 -2.37 28.73 -4.98
N PRO A 8 -2.87 27.48 -5.06
CA PRO A 8 -3.03 26.64 -3.88
C PRO A 8 -1.71 26.28 -3.19
N ASP A 9 -1.67 26.38 -1.86
CA ASP A 9 -0.55 25.87 -1.06
C ASP A 9 -0.46 24.33 -1.03
N VAL A 10 -1.54 23.65 -1.43
CA VAL A 10 -1.70 22.20 -1.35
C VAL A 10 -1.84 21.59 -2.75
N CYS A 11 -1.15 20.49 -2.98
CA CYS A 11 -1.44 19.59 -4.11
C CYS A 11 -1.79 18.18 -3.62
N VAL A 12 -2.62 17.47 -4.38
CA VAL A 12 -2.68 16.01 -4.34
C VAL A 12 -1.78 15.51 -5.46
N ALA A 13 -0.78 14.68 -5.13
CA ALA A 13 0.21 14.22 -6.08
C ALA A 13 0.27 12.70 -6.18
N THR A 14 0.61 12.20 -7.36
CA THR A 14 0.92 10.78 -7.59
C THR A 14 2.22 10.62 -8.37
N LEU A 15 2.65 9.37 -8.55
CA LEU A 15 3.85 9.00 -9.28
C LEU A 15 3.54 7.90 -10.30
N VAL A 16 3.99 8.10 -11.55
CA VAL A 16 3.97 7.07 -12.60
C VAL A 16 5.40 6.80 -13.07
N MET A 17 5.80 5.53 -13.03
CA MET A 17 7.16 5.08 -13.37
C MET A 17 7.17 3.57 -13.69
N GLY A 18 8.18 3.13 -14.44
CA GLY A 18 8.43 1.72 -14.76
C GLY A 18 7.50 1.10 -15.81
N ASP A 19 6.18 1.18 -15.64
CA ASP A 19 5.20 0.50 -16.50
C ASP A 19 4.06 1.45 -16.95
N VAL A 20 3.94 1.63 -18.27
CA VAL A 20 2.97 2.54 -18.93
C VAL A 20 1.52 2.25 -18.51
N SER A 21 1.19 1.02 -18.11
CA SER A 21 -0.15 0.66 -17.67
C SER A 21 -0.60 1.42 -16.39
N TYR A 22 0.33 1.92 -15.56
CA TYR A 22 -0.01 2.78 -14.41
C TYR A 22 -0.55 4.16 -14.80
N ILE A 23 -0.44 4.60 -16.07
CA ILE A 23 -1.12 5.81 -16.54
C ILE A 23 -2.63 5.68 -16.33
N ALA A 24 -3.23 4.53 -16.65
CA ALA A 24 -4.66 4.31 -16.43
C ALA A 24 -5.03 4.35 -14.93
N GLY A 25 -4.20 3.77 -14.06
CA GLY A 25 -4.37 3.87 -12.60
C GLY A 25 -4.35 5.32 -12.11
N ALA A 26 -3.31 6.08 -12.49
CA ALA A 26 -3.16 7.49 -12.13
C ALA A 26 -4.32 8.36 -12.65
N MET A 27 -4.82 8.10 -13.87
CA MET A 27 -5.96 8.82 -14.42
C MET A 27 -7.26 8.56 -13.64
N VAL A 28 -7.53 7.31 -13.26
CA VAL A 28 -8.72 6.97 -12.46
C VAL A 28 -8.60 7.48 -11.03
N MET A 29 -7.40 7.42 -10.44
CA MET A 29 -7.11 8.07 -9.15
C MET A 29 -7.41 9.57 -9.22
N ALA A 30 -6.89 10.28 -10.21
CA ALA A 30 -7.14 11.73 -10.42
C ALA A 30 -8.64 12.04 -10.56
N HIS A 31 -9.36 11.29 -11.39
CA HIS A 31 -10.81 11.44 -11.55
C HIS A 31 -11.56 11.22 -10.22
N SER A 32 -11.18 10.19 -9.46
CA SER A 32 -11.79 9.90 -8.15
C SER A 32 -11.54 11.01 -7.12
N VAL A 33 -10.34 11.57 -7.07
CA VAL A 33 -10.03 12.73 -6.22
C VAL A 33 -10.82 13.96 -6.66
N ARG A 34 -10.93 14.25 -7.96
CA ARG A 34 -11.79 15.35 -8.44
C ARG A 34 -13.25 15.15 -8.04
N ARG A 35 -13.80 13.94 -8.18
CA ARG A 35 -15.19 13.60 -7.77
C ARG A 35 -15.41 13.93 -6.28
N HIS A 36 -14.61 13.33 -5.41
CA HIS A 36 -14.84 13.34 -3.95
C HIS A 36 -14.30 14.57 -3.22
N CYS A 37 -13.27 15.24 -3.74
CA CYS A 37 -12.73 16.47 -3.16
C CYS A 37 -13.27 17.75 -3.82
N SER A 38 -14.19 17.65 -4.78
CA SER A 38 -14.81 18.79 -5.49
C SER A 38 -15.40 19.87 -4.57
N LYS A 39 -15.95 19.47 -3.41
CA LYS A 39 -16.58 20.36 -2.42
C LYS A 39 -15.63 20.78 -1.27
N SER A 40 -14.33 20.49 -1.39
CA SER A 40 -13.34 20.87 -0.38
C SER A 40 -13.22 22.38 -0.26
N ALA A 41 -13.26 22.90 0.97
CA ALA A 41 -12.93 24.30 1.25
C ALA A 41 -11.41 24.59 1.14
N VAL A 42 -10.57 23.56 1.12
CA VAL A 42 -9.14 23.68 0.81
C VAL A 42 -8.96 23.58 -0.71
N PRO A 43 -8.53 24.64 -1.40
CA PRO A 43 -8.18 24.56 -2.82
C PRO A 43 -6.94 23.69 -3.00
N PHE A 44 -6.88 22.94 -4.10
CA PHE A 44 -5.76 22.07 -4.44
C PHE A 44 -5.62 21.89 -5.95
N HIS A 45 -4.40 21.58 -6.39
CA HIS A 45 -4.13 21.07 -7.73
C HIS A 45 -3.84 19.56 -7.71
N LEU A 46 -4.14 18.88 -8.81
CA LEU A 46 -3.67 17.52 -9.08
C LEU A 46 -2.34 17.57 -9.83
N VAL A 47 -1.35 16.85 -9.31
CA VAL A 47 0.01 16.78 -9.86
C VAL A 47 0.38 15.33 -10.15
N CYS A 48 0.75 15.00 -11.39
CA CYS A 48 1.41 13.73 -11.68
C CYS A 48 2.91 13.94 -11.81
N ILE A 49 3.70 13.33 -10.92
CA ILE A 49 5.13 13.15 -11.13
C ILE A 49 5.30 11.97 -12.07
N VAL A 50 6.18 12.09 -13.06
CA VAL A 50 6.40 11.03 -14.05
C VAL A 50 7.89 10.85 -14.31
N ASP A 51 8.37 9.62 -14.31
CA ASP A 51 9.71 9.29 -14.82
C ASP A 51 9.84 9.76 -16.28
N ARG A 52 10.87 10.54 -16.60
CA ARG A 52 11.06 11.12 -17.94
C ARG A 52 11.27 10.08 -19.05
N SER A 53 11.60 8.83 -18.72
CA SER A 53 11.71 7.73 -19.68
C SER A 53 10.35 7.16 -20.12
N MET A 54 9.26 7.49 -19.42
CA MET A 54 7.92 7.00 -19.71
C MET A 54 7.41 7.51 -21.06
N ALA A 55 6.83 6.60 -21.84
CA ALA A 55 6.05 6.93 -23.03
C ALA A 55 4.64 7.44 -22.66
N ASP A 56 3.95 8.02 -23.64
CA ASP A 56 2.53 8.42 -23.58
C ASP A 56 2.10 9.37 -22.44
N VAL A 57 3.04 10.00 -21.74
CA VAL A 57 2.79 10.88 -20.58
C VAL A 57 1.90 12.09 -20.86
N GLU A 58 1.78 12.47 -22.14
CA GLU A 58 0.85 13.51 -22.60
C GLU A 58 -0.61 13.17 -22.24
N ALA A 59 -0.97 11.89 -22.16
CA ALA A 59 -2.29 11.42 -21.70
C ALA A 59 -2.70 11.99 -20.35
N LEU A 60 -1.76 12.15 -19.41
CA LEU A 60 -2.03 12.60 -18.05
C LEU A 60 -2.55 14.05 -18.02
N ARG A 61 -2.24 14.87 -19.04
CA ARG A 61 -2.66 16.28 -19.12
C ARG A 61 -4.17 16.46 -19.27
N CYS A 62 -4.94 15.43 -19.64
CA CYS A 62 -6.40 15.54 -19.71
C CYS A 62 -7.11 15.41 -18.35
N VAL A 63 -6.40 15.07 -17.26
CA VAL A 63 -6.98 14.91 -15.90
C VAL A 63 -6.13 15.50 -14.75
N PHE A 64 -4.86 15.83 -14.99
CA PHE A 64 -3.98 16.50 -14.02
C PHE A 64 -3.73 17.96 -14.40
N ASP A 65 -3.76 18.87 -13.42
CA ASP A 65 -3.43 20.29 -13.61
C ASP A 65 -1.95 20.48 -13.96
N ASN A 66 -1.08 19.63 -13.42
CA ASN A 66 0.36 19.65 -13.68
C ASN A 66 0.90 18.24 -13.91
N VAL A 67 1.72 18.07 -14.95
CA VAL A 67 2.48 16.83 -15.22
C VAL A 67 3.97 17.16 -15.20
N VAL A 68 4.69 16.65 -14.20
CA VAL A 68 6.08 16.98 -13.92
C VAL A 68 6.98 15.80 -14.26
N GLN A 69 7.71 15.90 -15.37
CA GLN A 69 8.71 14.90 -15.73
C GLN A 69 9.97 15.07 -14.89
N VAL A 70 10.50 13.97 -14.35
CA VAL A 70 11.68 13.93 -13.48
C VAL A 70 12.63 12.80 -13.88
N ASP A 71 13.92 12.96 -13.57
CA ASP A 71 14.87 11.87 -13.65
C ASP A 71 14.57 10.79 -12.58
N PRO A 72 14.60 9.49 -12.93
CA PRO A 72 14.38 8.44 -11.96
C PRO A 72 15.51 8.38 -10.92
N ILE A 73 15.15 8.21 -9.65
CA ILE A 73 16.12 8.04 -8.55
C ILE A 73 16.35 6.55 -8.35
N LEU A 74 17.46 6.05 -8.90
CA LEU A 74 17.87 4.66 -8.79
C LEU A 74 18.58 4.37 -7.47
N ALA A 75 18.13 3.36 -6.73
CA ALA A 75 18.73 2.89 -5.49
C ALA A 75 18.53 1.39 -5.31
N GLU A 76 19.55 0.69 -4.82
CA GLU A 76 19.53 -0.76 -4.69
C GLU A 76 18.74 -1.18 -3.43
N PRO A 77 17.66 -1.96 -3.56
CA PRO A 77 16.82 -2.33 -2.44
C PRO A 77 17.50 -3.36 -1.54
N MET A 78 17.67 -3.03 -0.25
CA MET A 78 18.33 -3.90 0.73
C MET A 78 17.42 -5.01 1.30
N GLY A 79 16.11 -4.95 1.06
CA GLY A 79 15.13 -5.87 1.63
C GLY A 79 15.18 -7.27 1.01
N LYS A 80 15.54 -8.30 1.78
CA LYS A 80 15.63 -9.68 1.26
C LYS A 80 14.26 -10.32 0.98
N ARG A 81 13.19 -9.84 1.63
CA ARG A 81 11.85 -10.45 1.56
C ARG A 81 11.06 -10.13 0.29
N TRP A 82 11.45 -9.11 -0.49
CA TRP A 82 10.77 -8.73 -1.74
C TRP A 82 10.80 -9.80 -2.81
N LYS A 83 11.86 -10.63 -2.82
CA LYS A 83 12.02 -11.76 -3.75
C LYS A 83 10.87 -12.79 -3.70
N ARG A 84 10.06 -12.81 -2.65
CA ARG A 84 8.85 -13.67 -2.57
C ARG A 84 7.71 -13.21 -3.51
N TYR A 85 7.79 -11.98 -4.03
CA TYR A 85 6.82 -11.38 -4.95
C TYR A 85 7.43 -11.24 -6.36
N GLY A 86 8.32 -12.16 -6.76
CA GLY A 86 9.10 -12.07 -8.00
C GLY A 86 8.25 -11.73 -9.23
N GLY A 87 8.75 -10.84 -10.09
CA GLY A 87 8.04 -10.30 -11.24
C GLY A 87 7.12 -9.12 -10.95
N HIS A 88 6.54 -8.97 -9.75
CA HIS A 88 5.62 -7.87 -9.44
C HIS A 88 6.32 -6.52 -9.22
N TYR A 89 7.56 -6.56 -8.74
CA TYR A 89 8.30 -5.37 -8.30
C TYR A 89 9.52 -5.06 -9.18
N ASP A 90 9.93 -6.00 -10.02
CA ASP A 90 11.18 -5.96 -10.78
C ASP A 90 11.25 -4.78 -11.77
N SER A 91 10.10 -4.27 -12.24
CA SER A 91 10.03 -3.13 -13.17
C SER A 91 10.11 -1.75 -12.50
N TRP A 92 10.14 -1.67 -11.17
CA TRP A 92 9.99 -0.39 -10.46
C TRP A 92 10.69 -0.28 -9.10
N ILE A 93 11.05 -1.39 -8.44
CA ILE A 93 11.58 -1.35 -7.06
C ILE A 93 12.89 -0.59 -6.94
N ASP A 94 13.76 -0.69 -7.95
CA ASP A 94 15.05 0.00 -7.98
C ASP A 94 14.89 1.52 -8.23
N SER A 95 13.78 1.96 -8.84
CA SER A 95 13.47 3.38 -9.06
C SER A 95 12.43 3.94 -8.06
N CYS A 96 12.00 3.18 -7.06
CA CYS A 96 10.88 3.56 -6.17
C CYS A 96 11.11 4.87 -5.41
N LEU A 97 12.38 5.23 -5.19
CA LEU A 97 12.76 6.49 -4.56
C LEU A 97 12.56 7.72 -5.45
N THR A 98 12.14 7.56 -6.71
CA THR A 98 11.63 8.66 -7.55
C THR A 98 10.45 9.38 -6.86
N LYS A 99 9.74 8.68 -5.96
CA LYS A 99 8.75 9.25 -5.02
C LYS A 99 9.31 10.40 -4.17
N LEU A 100 10.62 10.51 -3.96
CA LEU A 100 11.24 11.65 -3.28
C LEU A 100 11.03 12.99 -4.02
N HIS A 101 10.74 12.98 -5.34
CA HIS A 101 10.42 14.21 -6.08
C HIS A 101 9.18 14.95 -5.58
N VAL A 102 8.33 14.34 -4.75
CA VAL A 102 7.27 15.05 -4.00
C VAL A 102 7.83 16.23 -3.19
N PHE A 103 9.06 16.11 -2.68
CA PHE A 103 9.73 17.18 -1.96
C PHE A 103 10.15 18.34 -2.87
N ASN A 104 10.29 18.13 -4.18
CA ASN A 104 10.66 19.17 -5.14
C ASN A 104 9.46 20.00 -5.63
N LEU A 105 8.23 19.65 -5.26
CA LEU A 105 7.01 20.38 -5.64
C LEU A 105 6.92 21.79 -5.06
N TYR A 106 7.76 22.16 -4.08
CA TYR A 106 7.95 23.56 -3.64
C TYR A 106 8.35 24.50 -4.78
N LYS A 107 9.01 23.98 -5.84
CA LYS A 107 9.37 24.76 -7.04
C LYS A 107 8.16 25.22 -7.84
N LEU A 108 6.99 24.62 -7.61
CA LEU A 108 5.69 25.01 -8.16
C LEU A 108 4.82 25.74 -7.12
N GLY A 109 5.39 26.23 -6.02
CA GLY A 109 4.68 26.99 -4.99
C GLY A 109 3.94 26.16 -3.92
N TYR A 110 3.81 24.84 -4.07
CA TYR A 110 3.13 24.01 -3.07
C TYR A 110 3.96 23.88 -1.79
N GLN A 111 3.35 24.16 -0.64
CA GLN A 111 3.95 23.95 0.70
C GLN A 111 3.69 22.54 1.24
N LYS A 112 2.57 21.93 0.84
CA LYS A 112 2.12 20.62 1.31
C LYS A 112 1.66 19.74 0.15
N VAL A 113 2.01 18.47 0.22
CA VAL A 113 1.59 17.46 -0.75
C VAL A 113 0.85 16.32 -0.04
N VAL A 114 -0.37 16.01 -0.51
CA VAL A 114 -1.04 14.74 -0.22
C VAL A 114 -0.60 13.78 -1.31
N PHE A 115 0.39 12.95 -1.02
CA PHE A 115 0.84 11.91 -1.92
C PHE A 115 -0.09 10.70 -1.88
N VAL A 116 -0.53 10.23 -3.04
CA VAL A 116 -1.44 9.11 -3.27
C VAL A 116 -0.82 8.22 -4.35
N ASP A 117 -0.56 6.94 -4.07
CA ASP A 117 -0.04 6.02 -5.12
C ASP A 117 -1.07 5.85 -6.26
N ALA A 118 -0.59 5.59 -7.48
CA ALA A 118 -1.42 5.47 -8.69
C ALA A 118 -2.36 4.24 -8.69
N ASP A 119 -2.29 3.41 -7.65
CA ASP A 119 -3.14 2.25 -7.38
C ASP A 119 -4.04 2.41 -6.15
N VAL A 120 -4.35 3.66 -5.82
CA VAL A 120 -5.39 4.05 -4.87
C VAL A 120 -6.59 4.64 -5.62
N LEU A 121 -7.80 4.23 -5.24
CA LEU A 121 -9.08 4.78 -5.71
C LEU A 121 -9.80 5.45 -4.53
N VAL A 122 -10.13 6.73 -4.64
CA VAL A 122 -10.98 7.42 -3.66
C VAL A 122 -12.45 7.07 -3.93
N VAL A 123 -13.23 6.79 -2.89
CA VAL A 123 -14.62 6.32 -3.01
C VAL A 123 -15.63 7.07 -2.13
N ASP A 124 -15.18 8.04 -1.32
CA ASP A 124 -16.02 8.77 -0.37
C ASP A 124 -15.60 10.25 -0.23
N ASP A 125 -16.58 11.17 -0.19
CA ASP A 125 -16.38 12.62 -0.06
C ASP A 125 -15.59 13.00 1.22
N LEU A 126 -15.69 12.21 2.30
CA LEU A 126 -14.95 12.42 3.55
C LEU A 126 -13.43 12.27 3.39
N PHE A 127 -12.95 11.68 2.28
CA PHE A 127 -11.51 11.67 1.96
C PHE A 127 -10.94 13.09 1.89
N ALA A 128 -11.72 14.10 1.50
CA ALA A 128 -11.30 15.50 1.45
C ALA A 128 -10.72 16.03 2.78
N ARG A 129 -11.05 15.42 3.92
CA ARG A 129 -10.44 15.71 5.23
C ARG A 129 -8.92 15.51 5.26
N VAL A 130 -8.34 14.75 4.32
CA VAL A 130 -6.88 14.59 4.22
C VAL A 130 -6.18 15.91 3.80
N LEU A 131 -6.89 16.79 3.09
CA LEU A 131 -6.35 18.07 2.62
C LEU A 131 -6.07 19.05 3.77
N THR A 132 -6.80 18.95 4.89
CA THR A 132 -6.56 19.75 6.10
C THR A 132 -5.57 19.09 7.07
N ALA A 133 -5.22 17.80 6.88
CA ALA A 133 -4.32 17.10 7.79
C ALA A 133 -2.93 17.77 7.86
N PRO A 134 -2.26 17.75 9.04
CA PRO A 134 -0.94 18.34 9.21
C PRO A 134 0.13 17.56 8.45
N ALA A 135 1.26 18.18 8.16
CA ALA A 135 2.40 17.51 7.57
C ALA A 135 3.54 17.35 8.61
N PRO A 136 4.16 16.16 8.78
CA PRO A 136 3.87 14.91 8.09
C PRO A 136 2.74 14.09 8.75
N SER A 137 1.77 13.57 7.97
CA SER A 137 0.77 12.58 8.42
C SER A 137 0.79 11.31 7.58
N GLY A 138 0.58 10.14 8.19
CA GLY A 138 0.55 8.87 7.46
C GLY A 138 -0.15 7.74 8.22
N ILE A 139 -0.46 6.66 7.50
CA ILE A 139 -1.07 5.45 8.07
C ILE A 139 0.05 4.54 8.60
N CYS A 140 0.19 4.46 9.92
CA CYS A 140 1.17 3.61 10.60
C CYS A 140 0.69 2.15 10.65
N SER A 141 1.48 1.22 10.10
CA SER A 141 1.10 -0.19 9.95
C SER A 141 1.42 -1.05 11.20
N ASP A 142 1.24 -0.52 12.41
CA ASP A 142 1.48 -1.22 13.68
C ASP A 142 0.38 -2.29 13.91
N GLU A 143 0.52 -3.44 13.27
CA GLU A 143 -0.42 -4.56 13.36
C GLU A 143 -0.31 -5.37 14.66
N ALA A 144 0.55 -4.97 15.62
CA ALA A 144 0.75 -5.66 16.89
C ALA A 144 -0.55 -5.81 17.71
N ASN A 145 -1.58 -5.01 17.43
CA ASN A 145 -2.94 -5.19 17.96
C ASN A 145 -3.52 -6.61 17.75
N LYS A 146 -2.99 -7.41 16.80
CA LYS A 146 -3.39 -8.81 16.56
C LYS A 146 -2.82 -9.83 17.56
N LEU A 147 -1.71 -9.53 18.23
CA LEU A 147 -0.96 -10.51 19.04
C LEU A 147 -1.28 -10.43 20.54
N ASP A 148 -1.67 -9.25 21.02
CA ASP A 148 -1.72 -8.94 22.46
C ASP A 148 -3.14 -9.03 23.06
N GLY A 149 -4.15 -9.33 22.26
CA GLY A 149 -5.58 -9.26 22.64
C GLY A 149 -6.08 -7.84 22.98
N LYS A 150 -5.22 -6.83 22.85
CA LYS A 150 -5.50 -5.42 23.11
C LYS A 150 -5.64 -4.67 21.79
N GLU A 151 -6.87 -4.57 21.31
CA GLU A 151 -7.21 -3.51 20.38
C GLU A 151 -6.87 -2.14 21.01
N GLY A 152 -6.56 -1.14 20.18
CA GLY A 152 -6.84 0.25 20.55
C GLY A 152 -5.70 1.26 20.54
N ARG A 153 -4.41 0.91 20.50
CA ARG A 153 -3.37 1.97 20.58
C ARG A 153 -3.33 2.91 19.38
N LEU A 154 -3.48 2.39 18.15
CA LEU A 154 -3.64 3.25 16.97
C LEU A 154 -5.13 3.54 16.67
N ARG A 155 -6.05 2.59 16.91
CA ARG A 155 -7.49 2.81 16.66
C ARG A 155 -8.11 3.90 17.54
N ALA A 156 -7.55 4.19 18.71
CA ALA A 156 -7.98 5.30 19.56
C ALA A 156 -7.44 6.66 19.09
N LEU A 157 -6.39 6.69 18.26
CA LEU A 157 -5.88 7.93 17.69
C LEU A 157 -6.84 8.45 16.62
N LYS A 158 -7.03 9.76 16.61
CA LYS A 158 -7.70 10.49 15.55
C LYS A 158 -6.71 11.06 14.55
N THR A 159 -7.23 11.39 13.38
CA THR A 159 -6.44 12.03 12.34
C THR A 159 -5.83 13.33 12.85
N GLY A 160 -4.49 13.45 12.80
CA GLY A 160 -3.71 14.57 13.37
C GLY A 160 -3.01 14.29 14.71
N ASP A 161 -3.40 13.23 15.45
CA ASP A 161 -2.74 12.85 16.70
C ASP A 161 -1.29 12.43 16.47
N LYS A 162 -0.43 12.62 17.48
CA LYS A 162 0.99 12.23 17.38
C LYS A 162 1.11 10.70 17.38
N VAL A 163 1.78 10.15 16.37
CA VAL A 163 2.08 8.71 16.33
C VAL A 163 3.16 8.37 17.35
N PRO A 164 2.93 7.43 18.29
CA PRO A 164 3.93 7.07 19.28
C PRO A 164 5.19 6.47 18.65
N ALA A 165 6.37 6.92 19.08
CA ALA A 165 7.66 6.42 18.60
C ALA A 165 7.79 4.89 18.70
N ALA A 166 7.21 4.29 19.74
CA ALA A 166 7.17 2.85 19.94
C ALA A 166 6.29 2.12 18.90
N SER A 167 5.20 2.75 18.42
CA SER A 167 4.37 2.21 17.34
C SER A 167 5.08 2.24 16.00
N LEU A 168 5.78 3.33 15.67
CA LEU A 168 6.58 3.39 14.44
C LEU A 168 7.71 2.35 14.43
N ARG A 169 8.42 2.18 15.56
CA ARG A 169 9.44 1.12 15.71
C ARG A 169 8.87 -0.29 15.54
N ARG A 170 7.70 -0.60 16.12
CA ARG A 170 7.02 -1.90 15.88
C ARG A 170 6.56 -2.06 14.44
N ALA A 171 5.99 -1.00 13.85
CA ALA A 171 5.53 -1.02 12.46
C ALA A 171 6.68 -1.33 11.49
N LEU A 172 7.88 -0.76 11.69
CA LEU A 172 9.06 -1.10 10.89
C LEU A 172 9.59 -2.52 11.17
N ALA A 173 9.57 -2.97 12.43
CA ALA A 173 10.09 -4.28 12.81
C ALA A 173 9.20 -5.48 12.38
N LEU A 174 7.88 -5.28 12.36
CA LEU A 174 6.89 -6.36 12.15
C LEU A 174 6.12 -6.23 10.82
N SER A 175 6.14 -5.06 10.20
CA SER A 175 5.21 -4.65 9.15
C SER A 175 5.90 -3.64 8.20
N TYR A 176 5.15 -2.67 7.67
CA TYR A 176 5.57 -1.76 6.60
C TYR A 176 6.01 -0.35 7.07
N GLY A 177 6.05 -0.08 8.37
CA GLY A 177 6.32 1.29 8.88
C GLY A 177 5.15 2.25 8.61
N MET A 178 5.43 3.38 7.97
CA MET A 178 4.42 4.25 7.37
C MET A 178 4.13 3.81 5.93
N ARG A 179 2.86 3.55 5.65
CA ARG A 179 2.43 3.00 4.36
C ARG A 179 2.65 4.02 3.23
N GLY A 180 3.34 3.59 2.16
CA GLY A 180 3.76 4.45 1.06
C GLY A 180 2.64 4.99 0.16
N CYS A 181 1.43 4.43 0.28
CA CYS A 181 0.29 4.67 -0.59
C CYS A 181 -0.55 5.91 -0.27
N LEU A 182 -0.45 6.43 0.96
CA LEU A 182 -1.08 7.69 1.34
C LEU A 182 -0.24 8.38 2.42
N MET A 183 0.34 9.53 2.08
CA MET A 183 1.12 10.36 3.00
C MET A 183 0.83 11.84 2.76
N VAL A 184 0.67 12.61 3.83
CA VAL A 184 0.68 14.08 3.77
C VAL A 184 2.06 14.54 4.19
N LEU A 185 2.79 15.21 3.29
CA LEU A 185 4.20 15.56 3.46
C LEU A 185 4.44 17.06 3.28
N PRO A 186 5.42 17.65 3.99
CA PRO A 186 5.90 19.00 3.68
C PRO A 186 6.77 18.92 2.42
N THR A 187 6.72 19.94 1.57
CA THR A 187 7.67 20.09 0.46
C THR A 187 8.96 20.77 0.95
N GLY A 188 10.00 20.78 0.10
CA GLY A 188 11.20 21.59 0.32
C GLY A 188 12.52 20.86 0.07
N ALA A 189 13.48 21.56 -0.53
CA ALA A 189 14.80 21.03 -0.90
C ALA A 189 15.56 20.33 0.24
N LYS A 190 15.37 20.78 1.49
CA LYS A 190 16.00 20.19 2.68
C LYS A 190 15.55 18.76 2.95
N HIS A 191 14.31 18.42 2.63
CA HIS A 191 13.78 17.06 2.75
C HIS A 191 14.33 16.17 1.64
N PHE A 192 14.30 16.66 0.40
CA PHE A 192 14.87 15.98 -0.77
C PHE A 192 16.35 15.60 -0.55
N ARG A 193 17.20 16.59 -0.24
CA ARG A 193 18.65 16.37 -0.06
C ARG A 193 18.93 15.37 1.06
N LYS A 194 18.35 15.56 2.25
CA LYS A 194 18.55 14.64 3.40
C LYS A 194 18.14 13.20 3.10
N CYS A 195 17.11 12.97 2.30
CA CYS A 195 16.74 11.62 1.88
C CYS A 195 17.75 11.01 0.90
N LEU A 196 18.28 11.80 -0.05
CA LEU A 196 19.34 11.33 -0.96
C LEU A 196 20.66 11.08 -0.22
N ASP A 197 21.09 12.00 0.64
CA ASP A 197 22.29 11.83 1.49
C ASP A 197 22.21 10.51 2.28
N ARG A 198 21.03 10.21 2.85
CA ARG A 198 20.75 8.99 3.63
C ARG A 198 20.80 7.70 2.81
N VAL A 199 20.55 7.77 1.50
CA VAL A 199 20.67 6.64 0.57
C VAL A 199 22.13 6.45 0.15
N ALA A 200 22.82 7.56 -0.11
CA ALA A 200 24.24 7.60 -0.49
C ALA A 200 25.20 7.18 0.64
N GLU A 201 24.76 7.21 1.91
CA GLU A 201 25.50 6.61 3.05
C GLU A 201 25.93 5.14 2.82
N LYS A 202 25.26 4.42 1.91
CA LYS A 202 25.57 3.04 1.54
C LYS A 202 25.78 2.96 0.03
N GLU A 203 27.04 2.84 -0.37
CA GLU A 203 27.44 2.63 -1.77
C GLU A 203 26.74 1.41 -2.39
N SER A 204 26.18 1.57 -3.59
CA SER A 204 25.64 0.46 -4.39
C SER A 204 26.72 -0.13 -5.29
N GLN A 205 26.56 -1.39 -5.67
CA GLN A 205 27.42 -2.06 -6.65
C GLN A 205 26.92 -1.90 -8.10
N LYS A 206 25.87 -1.11 -8.32
CA LYS A 206 25.29 -0.83 -9.64
C LYS A 206 25.68 0.58 -10.11
N ASP A 207 26.17 0.69 -11.34
CA ASP A 207 26.47 1.98 -11.94
C ASP A 207 25.20 2.83 -12.14
N GLY A 208 25.31 4.15 -11.96
CA GLY A 208 24.20 5.10 -12.01
C GLY A 208 23.25 5.09 -10.80
N TYR A 209 23.51 4.30 -9.75
CA TYR A 209 22.64 4.22 -8.56
C TYR A 209 23.16 5.15 -7.46
N VAL A 210 22.24 5.87 -6.80
CA VAL A 210 22.56 6.82 -5.71
C VAL A 210 23.16 6.12 -4.48
N GLY A 211 22.79 4.86 -4.27
CA GLY A 211 23.21 4.06 -3.11
C GLY A 211 22.23 2.94 -2.81
N ARG A 212 22.17 2.49 -1.56
CA ARG A 212 21.37 1.33 -1.11
C ARG A 212 20.36 1.73 -0.03
N CYS A 213 19.11 1.33 -0.20
CA CYS A 213 18.01 1.78 0.66
C CYS A 213 17.19 0.62 1.28
N GLY A 214 16.65 0.84 2.48
CA GLY A 214 15.89 -0.14 3.25
C GLY A 214 16.70 -0.89 4.31
N ASP A 215 16.06 -1.87 4.93
CA ASP A 215 16.66 -2.77 5.94
C ASP A 215 16.32 -4.24 5.59
N PRO A 216 17.32 -5.15 5.49
CA PRO A 216 17.09 -6.57 5.20
C PRO A 216 16.23 -7.31 6.24
N LYS A 217 16.00 -6.75 7.42
CA LYS A 217 15.20 -7.32 8.52
C LYS A 217 13.74 -6.85 8.51
N CYS A 218 13.43 -5.76 7.80
CA CYS A 218 12.09 -5.15 7.76
C CYS A 218 11.23 -5.69 6.60
N ASN A 219 9.91 -5.51 6.71
CA ASN A 219 8.96 -5.72 5.59
C ASN A 219 8.57 -4.39 4.90
N ALA A 220 9.18 -3.25 5.24
CA ALA A 220 8.86 -1.94 4.68
C ALA A 220 9.62 -1.70 3.36
N GLY A 221 8.92 -1.22 2.32
CA GLY A 221 9.53 -0.86 1.04
C GLY A 221 10.66 0.18 1.21
N PRO A 222 11.60 0.32 0.26
CA PRO A 222 12.70 1.28 0.41
C PRO A 222 12.20 2.72 0.61
N ASP A 223 11.11 3.10 -0.07
CA ASP A 223 10.41 4.38 0.13
C ASP A 223 9.74 4.43 1.52
N GLU A 224 8.90 3.45 1.87
CA GLU A 224 8.20 3.38 3.16
C GLU A 224 9.16 3.47 4.35
N TRP A 225 10.27 2.73 4.29
CA TRP A 225 11.35 2.74 5.27
C TRP A 225 12.02 4.11 5.37
N LEU A 226 12.37 4.72 4.24
CA LEU A 226 13.06 6.00 4.20
C LEU A 226 12.19 7.15 4.72
N PHE A 227 10.93 7.24 4.25
CA PHE A 227 9.97 8.23 4.75
C PHE A 227 9.70 8.04 6.25
N SER A 228 9.51 6.79 6.71
CA SER A 228 9.30 6.46 8.12
C SER A 228 10.40 7.05 9.01
N LEU A 229 11.66 6.84 8.65
CA LEU A 229 12.81 7.31 9.42
C LEU A 229 13.08 8.81 9.26
N HIS A 230 12.91 9.36 8.06
CA HIS A 230 13.15 10.79 7.80
C HIS A 230 12.27 11.73 8.65
N PHE A 231 11.01 11.30 8.89
CA PHE A 231 10.05 12.01 9.73
C PHE A 231 9.83 11.37 11.11
N GLN A 232 10.81 10.58 11.59
CA GLN A 232 10.76 9.97 12.91
C GLN A 232 10.38 11.01 14.00
N ASP A 233 9.51 10.59 14.92
CA ASP A 233 9.00 11.38 16.05
C ASP A 233 8.16 12.64 15.70
N LYS A 234 7.97 12.94 14.40
CA LYS A 234 7.17 14.05 13.88
C LYS A 234 5.81 13.62 13.30
N TRP A 235 5.70 12.37 12.88
CA TRP A 235 4.52 11.80 12.26
C TRP A 235 3.24 12.01 13.06
N ARG A 236 2.20 12.44 12.35
CA ARG A 236 0.81 12.45 12.80
C ARG A 236 0.01 11.30 12.16
N HIS A 237 -1.04 10.88 12.83
CA HIS A 237 -1.84 9.73 12.42
C HIS A 237 -2.80 10.11 11.29
N LEU A 238 -2.96 9.22 10.31
CA LEU A 238 -4.16 9.11 9.48
C LEU A 238 -4.88 7.81 9.87
N GLU A 239 -6.18 7.90 10.11
CA GLU A 239 -7.05 6.73 10.39
C GLU A 239 -7.00 5.72 9.22
N GLU A 240 -7.04 4.40 9.50
CA GLU A 240 -6.90 3.35 8.45
C GLU A 240 -7.95 3.47 7.33
N ALA A 241 -9.12 4.03 7.64
CA ALA A 241 -10.17 4.35 6.68
C ALA A 241 -9.70 5.23 5.50
N PHE A 242 -8.71 6.12 5.69
CA PHE A 242 -8.24 7.01 4.63
C PHE A 242 -7.64 6.28 3.43
N CYS A 243 -7.08 5.08 3.62
CA CYS A 243 -6.59 4.24 2.53
C CYS A 243 -6.31 2.82 3.04
N CYS A 244 -7.13 1.84 2.68
CA CYS A 244 -6.95 0.44 3.08
C CYS A 244 -7.18 -0.55 1.93
N ARG A 245 -6.86 -1.83 2.16
CA ARG A 245 -7.23 -2.92 1.24
C ARG A 245 -8.72 -3.23 1.40
N TYR A 246 -9.44 -3.52 0.31
CA TYR A 246 -10.88 -3.79 0.37
C TYR A 246 -11.25 -4.88 1.39
N TRP A 247 -10.57 -6.03 1.34
CA TRP A 247 -10.80 -7.13 2.27
C TRP A 247 -10.37 -6.82 3.73
N HIS A 248 -9.41 -5.89 3.93
CA HIS A 248 -9.11 -5.37 5.28
C HIS A 248 -10.25 -4.49 5.81
N ALA A 249 -10.90 -3.70 4.94
CA ALA A 249 -12.05 -2.89 5.31
C ALA A 249 -13.19 -3.78 5.80
N GLN A 250 -13.59 -4.77 4.98
CA GLN A 250 -14.62 -5.76 5.32
C GLN A 250 -14.32 -6.50 6.64
N THR A 251 -13.12 -7.10 6.78
CA THR A 251 -12.76 -7.90 7.97
C THR A 251 -12.57 -7.08 9.26
N ARG A 252 -12.49 -5.75 9.17
CA ARG A 252 -12.32 -4.85 10.34
C ARG A 252 -13.53 -3.96 10.61
N GLY A 253 -14.61 -4.06 9.83
CA GLY A 253 -15.76 -3.15 9.93
C GLY A 253 -15.41 -1.69 9.64
N ILE A 254 -14.45 -1.45 8.75
CA ILE A 254 -13.99 -0.11 8.36
C ILE A 254 -14.63 0.25 7.02
N THR A 255 -15.36 1.37 6.96
CA THR A 255 -15.76 1.98 5.68
C THR A 255 -14.52 2.64 5.05
N PRO A 256 -14.05 2.20 3.87
CA PRO A 256 -12.90 2.80 3.20
C PRO A 256 -13.29 4.14 2.58
N LEU A 257 -12.47 5.17 2.80
CA LEU A 257 -12.53 6.43 2.06
C LEU A 257 -11.72 6.33 0.76
N ALA A 258 -10.69 5.47 0.76
CA ALA A 258 -9.98 5.05 -0.43
C ALA A 258 -9.53 3.58 -0.35
N ILE A 259 -9.49 2.91 -1.50
CA ILE A 259 -9.11 1.51 -1.69
C ILE A 259 -7.73 1.45 -2.35
N HIS A 260 -6.81 0.63 -1.83
CA HIS A 260 -5.48 0.40 -2.40
C HIS A 260 -5.36 -1.02 -2.98
N PHE A 261 -5.16 -1.12 -4.29
CA PHE A 261 -4.97 -2.35 -5.06
C PHE A 261 -3.52 -2.88 -4.95
N VAL A 262 -3.12 -3.36 -3.76
CA VAL A 262 -1.71 -3.64 -3.43
C VAL A 262 -0.99 -4.59 -4.42
N THR A 263 -1.59 -5.74 -4.77
CA THR A 263 -0.91 -6.81 -5.54
C THR A 263 -1.30 -6.81 -7.02
N ASP A 264 -2.55 -7.21 -7.30
CA ASP A 264 -3.10 -7.29 -8.64
C ASP A 264 -3.73 -5.93 -8.97
N LYS A 265 -3.44 -5.35 -10.14
CA LYS A 265 -4.06 -4.08 -10.56
C LYS A 265 -5.25 -4.34 -11.49
N PRO A 266 -6.38 -3.59 -11.36
CA PRO A 266 -7.56 -3.73 -12.20
C PRO A 266 -7.29 -3.72 -13.72
N TRP A 267 -6.28 -2.95 -14.14
CA TRP A 267 -5.87 -2.73 -15.53
C TRP A 267 -4.74 -3.64 -16.06
N SER A 268 -4.20 -4.57 -15.25
CA SER A 268 -2.81 -5.05 -15.46
C SER A 268 -2.54 -6.09 -16.57
N ARG A 269 -3.52 -6.92 -16.95
CA ARG A 269 -3.34 -8.23 -17.65
C ARG A 269 -2.37 -9.26 -17.04
N LYS A 270 -1.34 -8.91 -16.24
CA LYS A 270 -0.34 -9.83 -15.62
C LYS A 270 -0.92 -10.83 -14.59
N SER A 271 -2.25 -10.91 -14.47
CA SER A 271 -2.98 -11.74 -13.51
C SER A 271 -4.40 -11.94 -14.06
N ASP A 272 -4.94 -13.15 -13.95
CA ASP A 272 -6.33 -13.44 -14.35
C ASP A 272 -7.31 -13.30 -13.17
N LYS A 273 -6.85 -12.90 -11.98
CA LYS A 273 -7.72 -12.67 -10.83
C LYS A 273 -8.61 -11.44 -11.05
N GLN A 274 -9.89 -11.59 -10.76
CA GLN A 274 -10.79 -10.49 -10.39
C GLN A 274 -10.88 -10.44 -8.87
N TRP A 275 -11.02 -9.23 -8.33
CA TRP A 275 -11.39 -8.99 -6.94
C TRP A 275 -12.66 -8.11 -6.92
N PRO A 276 -13.51 -8.14 -5.88
CA PRO A 276 -14.76 -7.36 -5.86
C PRO A 276 -14.55 -5.86 -6.07
N ASP A 277 -13.45 -5.31 -5.55
CA ASP A 277 -13.04 -3.92 -5.70
C ASP A 277 -12.58 -3.53 -7.12
N PHE A 278 -12.35 -4.50 -8.01
CA PHE A 278 -12.10 -4.21 -9.42
C PHE A 278 -13.38 -3.74 -10.14
N ASP A 279 -14.56 -4.22 -9.75
CA ASP A 279 -15.82 -3.75 -10.32
C ASP A 279 -16.12 -2.30 -9.86
N ILE A 280 -15.71 -1.93 -8.64
CA ILE A 280 -15.71 -0.55 -8.16
C ILE A 280 -14.76 0.30 -9.03
N TRP A 281 -13.51 -0.14 -9.23
CA TRP A 281 -12.57 0.58 -10.10
C TRP A 281 -13.10 0.76 -11.53
N LEU A 282 -13.77 -0.25 -12.08
CA LEU A 282 -14.36 -0.21 -13.42
C LEU A 282 -15.47 0.85 -13.56
N GLU A 283 -16.25 1.13 -12.51
CA GLU A 283 -17.20 2.26 -12.51
C GLU A 283 -16.46 3.60 -12.71
N TYR A 284 -15.44 3.85 -11.89
CA TYR A 284 -14.68 5.10 -11.93
C TYR A 284 -13.83 5.22 -13.20
N ALA A 285 -13.37 4.11 -13.77
CA ALA A 285 -12.71 4.07 -15.07
C ALA A 285 -13.64 4.48 -16.22
N ARG A 286 -14.88 3.99 -16.23
CA ARG A 286 -15.92 4.39 -17.19
C ARG A 286 -16.35 5.86 -16.99
N GLY A 287 -16.48 6.31 -15.74
CA GLY A 287 -16.74 7.72 -15.41
C GLY A 287 -15.62 8.64 -15.91
N CYS A 288 -14.37 8.28 -15.65
CA CYS A 288 -13.19 8.98 -16.14
C CYS A 288 -13.17 9.04 -17.68
N LEU A 289 -13.38 7.90 -18.35
CA LEU A 289 -13.41 7.82 -19.81
C LEU A 289 -14.51 8.69 -20.44
N SER A 290 -15.65 8.79 -19.76
CA SER A 290 -16.79 9.64 -20.17
C SER A 290 -16.53 11.13 -19.94
N SER A 291 -15.72 11.48 -18.93
CA SER A 291 -15.37 12.87 -18.62
C SER A 291 -14.29 13.47 -19.54
N ILE A 292 -13.49 12.65 -20.22
CA ILE A 292 -12.43 13.12 -21.12
C ILE A 292 -13.05 13.57 -22.46
N GLN A 293 -13.05 14.89 -22.67
CA GLN A 293 -13.55 15.53 -23.89
C GLN A 293 -12.83 15.00 -25.14
N ALA A 294 -13.56 14.87 -26.25
CA ALA A 294 -12.93 14.51 -27.53
C ALA A 294 -12.29 15.77 -28.15
N GLY A 295 -11.00 15.71 -28.52
CA GLY A 295 -10.36 16.82 -29.22
C GLY A 295 -8.85 16.62 -29.41
N ASP A 296 -8.09 17.08 -28.42
CA ASP A 296 -6.63 17.19 -28.47
C ASP A 296 -5.90 15.83 -28.41
N ARG A 297 -4.57 15.88 -28.57
CA ARG A 297 -3.72 14.69 -28.58
C ARG A 297 -3.69 14.00 -27.22
N ALA A 298 -3.60 14.78 -26.13
CA ALA A 298 -3.67 14.28 -24.75
C ALA A 298 -4.93 13.46 -24.50
N SER A 299 -6.10 13.99 -24.87
CA SER A 299 -7.39 13.35 -24.66
C SER A 299 -7.58 12.12 -25.53
N LYS A 300 -7.15 12.15 -26.80
CA LYS A 300 -7.14 10.96 -27.67
C LYS A 300 -6.30 9.82 -27.08
N LEU A 301 -5.12 10.16 -26.57
CA LEU A 301 -4.18 9.19 -26.00
C LEU A 301 -4.67 8.64 -24.66
N GLY A 302 -5.15 9.51 -23.77
CA GLY A 302 -5.75 9.13 -22.50
C GLY A 302 -6.98 8.24 -22.67
N ARG A 303 -7.87 8.58 -23.62
CA ARG A 303 -9.03 7.72 -23.96
C ARG A 303 -8.61 6.35 -24.48
N ARG A 304 -7.55 6.24 -25.29
CA ARG A 304 -7.02 4.94 -25.75
C ARG A 304 -6.57 4.09 -24.56
N LEU A 305 -5.59 4.59 -23.79
CA LEU A 305 -5.01 3.85 -22.66
C LEU A 305 -6.04 3.46 -21.60
N LEU A 306 -6.99 4.35 -21.30
CA LEU A 306 -8.04 4.09 -20.34
C LEU A 306 -9.11 3.12 -20.88
N ASN A 307 -9.45 3.20 -22.17
CA ASN A 307 -10.34 2.22 -22.81
C ASN A 307 -9.72 0.82 -22.81
N ASP A 308 -8.43 0.69 -23.13
CA ASP A 308 -7.72 -0.59 -23.09
C ASP A 308 -7.75 -1.19 -21.67
N ALA A 309 -7.53 -0.36 -20.64
CA ALA A 309 -7.64 -0.75 -19.24
C ALA A 309 -9.06 -1.16 -18.82
N VAL A 310 -10.10 -0.46 -19.30
CA VAL A 310 -11.52 -0.83 -19.12
C VAL A 310 -11.82 -2.19 -19.76
N VAL A 311 -11.38 -2.41 -21.00
CA VAL A 311 -11.57 -3.69 -21.72
C VAL A 311 -10.89 -4.84 -20.96
N ILE A 312 -9.67 -4.64 -20.45
CA ILE A 312 -8.95 -5.63 -19.64
C ILE A 312 -9.75 -6.05 -18.40
N CYS A 313 -10.32 -5.08 -17.68
CA CYS A 313 -11.12 -5.33 -16.48
C CYS A 313 -12.47 -5.99 -16.81
N GLU A 314 -13.12 -5.59 -17.90
CA GLU A 314 -14.36 -6.22 -18.38
C GLU A 314 -14.16 -7.66 -18.84
N GLU A 315 -13.09 -7.96 -19.58
CA GLU A 315 -12.78 -9.33 -20.01
C GLU A 315 -12.59 -10.27 -18.83
N ARG A 316 -11.86 -9.82 -17.79
CA ARG A 316 -11.71 -10.57 -16.52
C ARG A 316 -13.06 -10.81 -15.85
N ARG A 317 -13.90 -9.78 -15.71
CA ARG A 317 -15.26 -9.90 -15.14
C ARG A 317 -16.11 -10.91 -15.91
N ARG A 318 -16.06 -10.90 -17.25
CA ARG A 318 -16.82 -11.83 -18.11
C ARG A 318 -16.37 -13.29 -17.95
N ARG A 319 -15.08 -13.57 -17.78
CA ARG A 319 -14.55 -14.94 -17.62
C ARG A 319 -15.06 -15.68 -16.38
N LEU A 320 -15.48 -14.95 -15.35
CA LEU A 320 -16.00 -15.53 -14.10
C LEU A 320 -17.49 -15.87 -14.15
N VAL A 321 -18.26 -15.28 -15.07
CA VAL A 321 -19.70 -15.56 -15.20
C VAL A 321 -19.96 -17.04 -15.57
N PRO A 322 -19.16 -17.69 -16.44
CA PRO A 322 -19.18 -19.15 -16.62
C PRO A 322 -18.79 -19.94 -15.36
N GLU A 323 -17.68 -19.62 -14.68
CA GLU A 323 -17.24 -20.36 -13.48
C GLU A 323 -18.31 -20.36 -12.37
N LEU A 324 -19.01 -19.24 -12.16
CA LEU A 324 -20.12 -19.12 -11.23
C LEU A 324 -21.34 -19.96 -11.63
N ARG A 325 -21.59 -20.13 -12.94
CA ARG A 325 -22.67 -20.98 -13.47
C ARG A 325 -22.35 -22.46 -13.33
N GLU A 326 -21.12 -22.87 -13.61
CA GLU A 326 -20.67 -24.26 -13.44
C GLU A 326 -20.61 -24.68 -11.97
N ALA A 327 -20.18 -23.79 -11.08
CA ALA A 327 -20.19 -24.01 -9.63
C ALA A 327 -21.60 -24.29 -9.08
N ARG A 328 -22.66 -23.64 -9.64
CA ARG A 328 -24.05 -23.97 -9.31
C ARG A 328 -24.40 -25.40 -9.73
N VAL A 329 -24.10 -25.79 -10.96
CA VAL A 329 -24.41 -27.15 -11.49
C VAL A 329 -23.72 -28.26 -10.68
N GLY A 330 -22.50 -28.04 -10.19
CA GLY A 330 -21.79 -29.01 -9.34
C GLY A 330 -22.31 -29.12 -7.90
N SER A 331 -23.02 -28.11 -7.39
CA SER A 331 -23.51 -28.07 -5.99
C SER A 331 -24.97 -28.49 -5.81
N SER A 332 -25.77 -28.45 -6.88
CA SER A 332 -27.13 -28.97 -6.90
C SER A 332 -27.29 -29.94 -8.07
N GLY A 333 -27.36 -31.24 -7.78
CA GLY A 333 -27.56 -32.32 -8.75
C GLY A 333 -28.96 -32.38 -9.39
N LEU A 334 -29.57 -31.22 -9.66
CA LEU A 334 -30.84 -31.04 -10.35
C LEU A 334 -30.69 -29.92 -11.37
N ALA A 335 -30.80 -30.28 -12.65
CA ALA A 335 -30.65 -29.35 -13.75
C ALA A 335 -31.85 -28.39 -13.86
N VAL A 336 -31.71 -27.19 -13.28
CA VAL A 336 -32.70 -26.12 -13.46
C VAL A 336 -32.45 -25.43 -14.81
N LYS A 337 -33.25 -25.77 -15.83
CA LYS A 337 -33.34 -24.99 -17.07
C LYS A 337 -33.94 -23.62 -16.76
N GLY A 338 -33.10 -22.60 -16.61
CA GLY A 338 -33.53 -21.22 -16.44
C GLY A 338 -32.39 -20.23 -16.64
N THR A 339 -32.56 -19.30 -17.58
CA THR A 339 -31.62 -18.20 -17.86
C THR A 339 -31.67 -17.12 -16.78
N SER A 340 -31.33 -17.48 -15.54
CA SER A 340 -31.17 -16.51 -14.45
C SER A 340 -29.93 -15.63 -14.72
N ARG A 341 -30.11 -14.31 -14.54
CA ARG A 341 -28.99 -13.40 -14.34
C ARG A 341 -28.29 -13.82 -13.05
N VAL A 342 -26.96 -13.82 -13.05
CA VAL A 342 -26.18 -13.86 -11.81
C VAL A 342 -26.54 -12.59 -11.05
N GLN A 343 -27.00 -12.71 -9.80
CA GLN A 343 -27.23 -11.54 -8.94
C GLN A 343 -25.90 -11.19 -8.27
N ASP A 344 -25.66 -9.91 -7.97
CA ASP A 344 -24.37 -9.48 -7.40
C ASP A 344 -24.10 -10.15 -6.02
N ASP A 345 -25.15 -10.57 -5.31
CA ASP A 345 -25.09 -11.38 -4.08
C ASP A 345 -24.42 -12.76 -4.28
N ASP A 346 -24.62 -13.40 -5.45
CA ASP A 346 -23.97 -14.68 -5.80
C ASP A 346 -22.45 -14.52 -5.93
N VAL A 347 -22.03 -13.37 -6.47
CA VAL A 347 -20.62 -13.00 -6.69
C VAL A 347 -19.96 -12.77 -5.32
N GLU A 348 -20.59 -11.97 -4.45
CA GLU A 348 -20.15 -11.77 -3.06
C GLU A 348 -19.99 -13.11 -2.30
N ALA A 349 -20.99 -14.00 -2.36
CA ALA A 349 -20.98 -15.26 -1.63
C ALA A 349 -19.83 -16.19 -2.09
N TRP A 350 -19.58 -16.26 -3.40
CA TRP A 350 -18.46 -17.02 -3.96
C TRP A 350 -17.11 -16.43 -3.56
N PHE A 351 -16.98 -15.09 -3.54
CA PHE A 351 -15.76 -14.42 -3.10
C PHE A 351 -15.44 -14.68 -1.62
N ARG A 352 -16.43 -14.62 -0.72
CA ARG A 352 -16.24 -14.94 0.72
C ARG A 352 -15.63 -16.34 0.90
N LYS A 353 -16.18 -17.34 0.21
CA LYS A 353 -15.69 -18.74 0.21
C LYS A 353 -14.25 -18.88 -0.29
N ARG A 354 -13.79 -18.01 -1.21
CA ARG A 354 -12.43 -18.01 -1.75
C ARG A 354 -11.43 -17.19 -0.92
N ILE A 355 -11.90 -16.18 -0.19
CA ILE A 355 -11.12 -15.46 0.83
C ILE A 355 -10.79 -16.42 1.98
N ASP A 356 -11.77 -17.18 2.47
CA ASP A 356 -11.57 -18.14 3.56
C ASP A 356 -10.55 -19.25 3.18
N SER A 357 -10.60 -19.79 1.96
CA SER A 357 -9.60 -20.77 1.52
C SER A 357 -8.21 -20.19 1.30
N SER A 358 -8.09 -18.90 0.93
CA SER A 358 -6.79 -18.21 0.84
C SER A 358 -6.13 -17.92 2.19
N SER A 359 -6.87 -18.01 3.30
CA SER A 359 -6.33 -17.82 4.66
C SER A 359 -5.45 -18.98 5.14
N HIS A 360 -5.52 -20.16 4.49
CA HIS A 360 -4.80 -21.37 4.87
C HIS A 360 -3.38 -21.45 4.28
N THR A 361 -2.53 -20.45 4.57
CA THR A 361 -1.06 -20.57 4.43
C THR A 361 -0.31 -19.98 5.63
N ALA A 362 -0.74 -20.35 6.83
CA ALA A 362 -0.04 -20.05 8.09
C ALA A 362 -0.15 -21.18 9.15
N SER A 363 -0.33 -22.44 8.72
CA SER A 363 -0.18 -23.61 9.59
C SER A 363 1.28 -24.05 9.61
N VAL A 364 2.04 -23.61 10.62
CA VAL A 364 3.32 -24.24 10.95
C VAL A 364 3.02 -25.63 11.48
N GLU A 365 3.48 -26.66 10.78
CA GLU A 365 3.40 -28.04 11.23
C GLU A 365 4.28 -28.23 12.47
N THR A 366 3.68 -28.23 13.66
CA THR A 366 4.31 -28.81 14.84
C THR A 366 4.03 -30.30 14.85
N SER A 367 4.95 -31.07 14.29
CA SER A 367 4.99 -32.52 14.50
C SER A 367 5.28 -32.82 15.98
N CYS A 368 4.31 -33.38 16.68
CA CYS A 368 4.56 -34.12 17.91
C CYS A 368 3.58 -35.28 18.01
N SER A 369 4.12 -36.46 18.26
CA SER A 369 3.42 -37.74 18.26
C SER A 369 2.30 -37.80 19.31
N ARG A 370 1.21 -38.46 18.94
CA ARG A 370 0.22 -38.95 19.90
C ARG A 370 0.84 -40.12 20.69
N GLU A 371 1.17 -39.90 21.95
CA GLU A 371 1.06 -40.95 22.96
C GLU A 371 -0.06 -40.56 23.93
N SER A 372 -0.98 -41.50 24.12
CA SER A 372 -2.08 -41.41 25.07
C SER A 372 -1.58 -41.70 26.48
N ILE A 373 -2.10 -40.98 27.48
CA ILE A 373 -2.38 -41.54 28.81
C ILE A 373 -3.45 -40.69 29.52
N ARG A 374 -4.23 -41.37 30.36
CA ARG A 374 -5.42 -40.89 31.06
C ARG A 374 -5.16 -39.75 32.05
N ALA A 375 -6.20 -38.98 32.32
CA ALA A 375 -6.27 -38.05 33.43
C ALA A 375 -6.36 -38.77 34.79
N THR A 376 -5.61 -38.27 35.78
CA THR A 376 -5.90 -38.38 37.22
C THR A 376 -5.52 -37.06 37.93
N LYS A 377 -6.16 -36.80 39.09
CA LYS A 377 -6.11 -35.51 39.83
C LYS A 377 -4.97 -35.45 40.86
N SER A 378 -4.82 -34.29 41.52
CA SER A 378 -3.95 -33.97 42.69
C SER A 378 -2.45 -33.78 42.39
N ASP A 379 -1.63 -32.99 43.10
CA ASP A 379 -1.82 -32.08 44.26
C ASP A 379 -0.69 -31.00 44.26
N PRO A 380 -0.88 -29.72 44.66
CA PRO A 380 0.11 -28.66 44.44
C PRO A 380 1.13 -28.50 45.59
N ALA A 381 1.89 -29.55 45.91
CA ALA A 381 2.81 -29.55 47.07
C ALA A 381 4.25 -30.07 46.79
N ARG A 382 4.83 -29.87 45.59
CA ARG A 382 6.19 -30.39 45.30
C ARG A 382 7.09 -29.59 44.33
N LYS A 383 7.23 -28.27 44.53
CA LYS A 383 8.23 -27.43 43.81
C LYS A 383 9.18 -26.64 44.72
N LYS A 384 9.69 -27.28 45.79
CA LYS A 384 10.66 -26.66 46.73
C LYS A 384 11.88 -27.55 47.08
N GLN A 385 12.36 -28.38 46.14
CA GLN A 385 13.50 -29.29 46.43
C GLN A 385 14.50 -29.56 45.27
N ASN A 386 14.57 -28.72 44.23
CA ASN A 386 15.54 -28.92 43.12
C ASN A 386 16.38 -27.67 42.74
N ARG A 387 16.61 -26.75 43.70
CA ARG A 387 17.48 -25.57 43.52
C ARG A 387 18.66 -25.47 44.50
N ARG A 388 19.08 -26.61 45.08
CA ARG A 388 20.29 -26.76 45.91
C ARG A 388 21.09 -28.01 45.53
N ARG A 389 21.72 -28.02 44.35
CA ARG A 389 22.77 -28.99 43.96
C ARG A 389 23.50 -28.58 42.65
N ARG A 390 24.15 -27.41 42.66
CA ARG A 390 25.16 -27.00 41.64
C ARG A 390 26.04 -25.84 42.17
N ALA A 391 26.60 -26.03 43.36
CA ALA A 391 27.50 -25.06 44.00
C ALA A 391 28.41 -25.74 45.04
N SER A 392 29.27 -26.67 44.62
CA SER A 392 30.39 -27.21 45.44
C SER A 392 31.27 -28.22 44.66
N ARG A 393 32.15 -27.75 43.78
CA ARG A 393 33.42 -28.44 43.46
C ARG A 393 34.49 -27.40 43.18
N ARG A 394 35.44 -27.27 44.11
CA ARG A 394 36.63 -26.41 44.04
C ARG A 394 37.71 -27.09 44.90
N ARG A 395 38.96 -27.11 44.40
CA ARG A 395 40.15 -27.77 44.99
C ARG A 395 40.09 -29.31 44.93
N THR A 396 41.21 -30.04 44.77
CA THR A 396 42.63 -29.63 44.76
C THR A 396 43.30 -29.85 43.37
N ASP A 397 44.63 -29.72 43.25
CA ASP A 397 45.39 -28.48 42.96
C ASP A 397 46.85 -28.87 42.55
N GLY A 398 47.53 -28.11 41.67
CA GLY A 398 48.93 -28.31 41.17
C GLY A 398 49.05 -28.75 39.69
N SER A 399 50.18 -28.61 38.96
CA SER A 399 51.42 -27.81 39.14
C SER A 399 52.36 -28.00 37.91
N LEU A 400 52.87 -26.91 37.29
CA LEU A 400 53.99 -26.87 36.30
C LEU A 400 53.75 -27.65 34.96
N ASP A 401 54.42 -27.41 33.82
CA ASP A 401 55.53 -26.49 33.47
C ASP A 401 55.43 -25.99 32.00
N LYS A 402 56.34 -25.08 31.64
CA LYS A 402 56.65 -24.32 30.37
C LYS A 402 56.30 -24.83 28.95
N LEU A 403 56.38 -23.81 28.06
CA LEU A 403 56.50 -23.75 26.59
C LEU A 403 55.19 -23.77 25.77
#